data_AF-A0A2V5LY84-F1
#
_entry.id   AF-A0A2V5LY84-F1
#
_cell.length_a   1.000
_cell.length_b   1.000
_cell.length_c   1.000
_cell.angle_alpha   90.00
_cell.angle_beta   90.00
_cell.angle_gamma   90.00
#
_symmetry.space_group_name_H-M   'P 1'
#
loop_
_entity.id
_entity.type
_entity.pdbx_description
1 polymer ?
#
loop_
_entity_poly.entity_id
_entity_poly.type
_entity_poly.pdbx_seq_one_letter_code
_entity_poly.pdbx_strand_id
1 'polypeptide(L)'
;MPNHSVTIQGVTISNGLVSNSFGGGIYNEASDLSLISCTVSSNSTALTGGGISSFSSVGSATLRIDRSTLSGNHAGDYGGGIGNLVSRPNPATVTINNSTLSDNYAEFAGGGIVSFGGNQPASVFLSNSTLAGNTCPLHGGGIANARTGSGPAVVEIGNTILKRGASGQNIDSSNGTVISHGYNISDDDGSGYFDGPWRSDQYRSAAWAASG
;
A
#
# COMPACT_ATOMS: atom_id res chain seq x y z
N MET A 1 24.21 -5.45 -1.43
CA MET A 1 24.45 -5.82 -2.85
C MET A 1 23.09 -5.89 -3.52
N PRO A 2 22.89 -5.25 -4.67
CA PRO A 2 21.61 -5.31 -5.36
C PRO A 2 21.33 -6.72 -5.92
N ASN A 3 20.06 -7.05 -6.15
CA ASN A 3 19.58 -8.26 -6.82
C ASN A 3 19.63 -9.56 -6.00
N HIS A 4 19.44 -9.50 -4.68
CA HIS A 4 19.13 -10.71 -3.91
C HIS A 4 17.64 -11.04 -4.01
N SER A 5 17.34 -12.34 -4.05
CA SER A 5 15.97 -12.84 -3.97
C SER A 5 15.78 -13.59 -2.65
N VAL A 6 14.79 -13.18 -1.87
CA VAL A 6 14.43 -13.79 -0.60
C VAL A 6 12.96 -14.16 -0.63
N THR A 7 12.64 -15.40 -0.26
CA THR A 7 11.27 -15.85 0.00
C THR A 7 11.13 -16.19 1.47
N ILE A 8 10.13 -15.61 2.11
CA ILE A 8 9.74 -15.87 3.49
C ILE A 8 8.33 -16.47 3.46
N GLN A 9 8.14 -17.60 4.14
CA GLN A 9 6.87 -18.31 4.11
C GLN A 9 6.43 -18.81 5.49
N GLY A 10 5.17 -18.55 5.85
CA GLY A 10 4.53 -19.19 7.01
C GLY A 10 5.02 -18.71 8.37
N VAL A 11 5.58 -17.49 8.46
CA VAL A 11 6.15 -16.96 9.71
C VAL A 11 5.49 -15.66 10.14
N THR A 12 5.68 -15.32 11.41
CA THR A 12 5.34 -14.02 11.99
C THR A 12 6.59 -13.19 12.19
N ILE A 13 6.56 -11.93 11.76
CA ILE A 13 7.60 -10.91 11.98
C ILE A 13 6.95 -9.77 12.75
N SER A 14 7.33 -9.60 14.02
CA SER A 14 6.62 -8.68 14.90
C SER A 14 7.49 -8.03 15.96
N ASN A 15 7.01 -6.90 16.47
CA ASN A 15 7.63 -6.12 17.55
C ASN A 15 9.05 -5.61 17.22
N GLY A 16 9.38 -5.48 15.94
CA GLY A 16 10.55 -4.74 15.51
C GLY A 16 10.38 -3.26 15.86
N LEU A 17 11.42 -2.65 16.45
CA LEU A 17 11.43 -1.25 16.84
C LEU A 17 12.72 -0.60 16.36
N VAL A 18 12.60 0.31 15.40
CA VAL A 18 13.72 0.96 14.73
C VAL A 18 13.61 2.48 14.89
N SER A 19 14.60 3.12 15.51
CA SER A 19 14.52 4.56 15.82
C SER A 19 15.13 5.48 14.75
N ASN A 20 15.89 4.92 13.81
CA ASN A 20 16.80 5.69 12.95
C ASN A 20 17.11 4.98 11.62
N SER A 21 16.16 4.19 11.11
CA SER A 21 16.23 3.52 9.80
C SER A 21 14.83 3.21 9.26
N PHE A 22 14.72 2.78 8.01
CA PHE A 22 13.45 2.34 7.41
C PHE A 22 13.11 0.90 7.78
N GLY A 23 11.84 0.51 7.62
CA GLY A 23 11.42 -0.89 7.76
C GLY A 23 11.43 -1.37 9.22
N GLY A 24 10.37 -1.12 9.98
CA GLY A 24 10.32 -1.54 11.38
C GLY A 24 10.41 -3.06 11.56
N GLY A 25 9.81 -3.83 10.65
CA GLY A 25 9.93 -5.29 10.60
C GLY A 25 10.92 -5.77 9.54
N ILE A 26 10.82 -5.22 8.32
CA ILE A 26 11.65 -5.63 7.20
C ILE A 26 12.10 -4.41 6.39
N TYR A 27 13.39 -4.36 6.08
CA TYR A 27 13.97 -3.40 5.15
C TYR A 27 14.48 -4.13 3.90
N ASN A 28 13.73 -3.99 2.81
CA ASN A 28 14.04 -4.53 1.48
C ASN A 28 14.70 -3.44 0.63
N GLU A 29 16.03 -3.43 0.61
CA GLU A 29 16.81 -2.44 -0.15
C GLU A 29 17.41 -3.06 -1.42
N ALA A 30 16.98 -2.56 -2.58
CA ALA A 30 17.49 -2.99 -3.89
C ALA A 30 17.45 -4.53 -4.10
N SER A 31 16.38 -5.19 -3.66
CA SER A 31 16.21 -6.65 -3.71
C SER A 31 14.78 -7.07 -4.04
N ASP A 32 14.63 -8.36 -4.37
CA ASP A 32 13.35 -9.03 -4.58
C ASP A 32 12.96 -9.80 -3.31
N LEU A 33 11.91 -9.35 -2.63
CA LEU A 33 11.36 -10.00 -1.46
C LEU A 33 9.95 -10.56 -1.75
N SER A 34 9.72 -11.82 -1.41
CA SER A 34 8.42 -12.46 -1.46
C SER A 34 8.00 -12.91 -0.06
N LEU A 35 6.83 -12.45 0.40
CA LEU A 35 6.17 -12.93 1.61
C LEU A 35 4.94 -13.76 1.24
N ILE A 36 4.88 -14.98 1.75
CA ILE A 36 3.82 -15.93 1.43
C ILE A 36 3.23 -16.49 2.72
N SER A 37 1.95 -16.26 2.98
CA SER A 37 1.31 -16.76 4.22
C SER A 37 2.03 -16.27 5.49
N CYS A 38 2.47 -15.02 5.47
CA CYS A 38 3.17 -14.41 6.60
C CYS A 38 2.27 -13.44 7.36
N THR A 39 2.65 -13.16 8.60
CA THR A 39 2.12 -12.05 9.38
C THR A 39 3.25 -11.07 9.67
N VAL A 40 3.08 -9.79 9.35
CA VAL A 40 3.99 -8.72 9.74
C VAL A 40 3.22 -7.74 10.60
N SER A 41 3.45 -7.74 11.91
CA SER A 41 2.58 -7.02 12.84
C SER A 41 3.29 -6.32 13.98
N SER A 42 2.70 -5.22 14.45
CA SER A 42 3.20 -4.48 15.60
C SER A 42 4.67 -4.05 15.47
N ASN A 43 5.12 -3.82 14.23
CA ASN A 43 6.44 -3.29 13.98
C ASN A 43 6.37 -1.77 13.87
N SER A 44 7.44 -1.11 14.30
CA SER A 44 7.51 0.34 14.36
C SER A 44 8.83 0.88 13.87
N THR A 45 8.78 1.93 13.06
CA THR A 45 9.93 2.79 12.80
C THR A 45 9.60 4.26 13.00
N ALA A 46 10.60 5.07 13.38
CA ALA A 46 10.51 6.52 13.34
C ALA A 46 10.45 7.09 11.91
N LEU A 47 10.84 6.32 10.89
CA LEU A 47 10.87 6.76 9.48
C LEU A 47 9.75 6.08 8.67
N THR A 48 10.05 5.66 7.44
CA THR A 48 9.10 5.08 6.49
C THR A 48 9.03 3.56 6.56
N GLY A 49 7.84 2.99 6.38
CA GLY A 49 7.61 1.55 6.30
C GLY A 49 7.59 0.90 7.68
N GLY A 50 6.54 1.15 8.46
CA GLY A 50 6.40 0.60 9.82
C GLY A 50 6.52 -0.92 9.83
N GLY A 51 5.82 -1.60 8.93
CA GLY A 51 5.97 -3.03 8.69
C GLY A 51 7.16 -3.30 7.78
N ILE A 52 7.07 -2.83 6.54
CA ILE A 52 8.03 -3.12 5.47
C ILE A 52 8.40 -1.82 4.75
N SER A 53 9.69 -1.58 4.54
CA SER A 53 10.15 -0.60 3.57
C SER A 53 10.78 -1.30 2.37
N SER A 54 10.23 -1.08 1.19
CA SER A 54 10.81 -1.46 -0.11
C SER A 54 11.43 -0.24 -0.75
N PHE A 55 12.76 -0.23 -0.83
CA PHE A 55 13.52 0.95 -1.22
C PHE A 55 14.48 0.68 -2.38
N SER A 56 14.24 1.37 -3.50
CA SER A 56 15.13 1.36 -4.66
C SER A 56 16.23 2.43 -4.48
N SER A 57 17.32 2.04 -3.82
CA SER A 57 18.46 2.92 -3.54
C SER A 57 19.55 2.88 -4.63
N VAL A 58 20.08 1.68 -4.91
CA VAL A 58 21.16 1.42 -5.86
C VAL A 58 20.76 0.42 -6.96
N GLY A 59 19.60 -0.21 -6.82
CA GLY A 59 19.05 -1.26 -7.68
C GLY A 59 17.53 -1.28 -7.54
N SER A 60 16.84 -2.00 -8.43
CA SER A 60 15.39 -2.16 -8.34
C SER A 60 15.00 -2.84 -7.03
N ALA A 61 13.85 -2.46 -6.47
CA ALA A 61 13.28 -3.13 -5.31
C ALA A 61 11.91 -3.70 -5.69
N THR A 62 11.73 -5.00 -5.50
CA THR A 62 10.43 -5.67 -5.69
C THR A 62 9.97 -6.28 -4.38
N LEU A 63 8.73 -6.01 -4.00
CA LEU A 63 8.06 -6.62 -2.87
C LEU A 63 6.80 -7.35 -3.36
N ARG A 64 6.72 -8.65 -3.12
CA ARG A 64 5.53 -9.47 -3.40
C ARG A 64 4.95 -9.97 -2.08
N ILE A 65 3.66 -9.78 -1.90
CA ILE A 65 2.92 -10.19 -0.70
C ILE A 65 1.73 -11.02 -1.17
N ASP A 66 1.71 -12.29 -0.80
CA ASP A 66 0.63 -13.22 -1.12
C ASP A 66 0.08 -13.88 0.15
N ARG A 67 -1.26 -13.92 0.26
CA ARG A 67 -1.97 -14.59 1.37
C ARG A 67 -1.46 -14.20 2.74
N SER A 68 -1.06 -12.94 2.92
CA SER A 68 -0.38 -12.46 4.13
C SER A 68 -1.19 -11.38 4.83
N THR A 69 -0.84 -11.13 6.09
CA THR A 69 -1.45 -10.06 6.89
C THR A 69 -0.38 -9.09 7.36
N LEU A 70 -0.59 -7.79 7.12
CA LEU A 70 0.22 -6.71 7.66
C LEU A 70 -0.65 -5.87 8.58
N SER A 71 -0.43 -5.93 9.89
CA SER A 71 -1.35 -5.29 10.83
C SER A 71 -0.72 -4.56 12.01
N GLY A 72 -1.33 -3.44 12.40
CA GLY A 72 -0.89 -2.68 13.59
C GLY A 72 0.55 -2.17 13.50
N ASN A 73 1.08 -1.95 12.29
CA ASN A 73 2.42 -1.41 12.12
C ASN A 73 2.38 0.12 12.10
N HIS A 74 3.46 0.75 12.59
CA HIS A 74 3.52 2.19 12.81
C HIS A 74 4.76 2.81 12.17
N ALA A 75 4.56 3.85 11.37
CA ALA A 75 5.62 4.69 10.80
C ALA A 75 5.51 6.10 11.37
N GLY A 76 6.63 6.63 11.88
CA GLY A 76 6.73 8.03 12.31
C GLY A 76 6.68 9.00 11.13
N ASP A 77 6.98 8.55 9.91
CA ASP A 77 6.86 9.36 8.71
C ASP A 77 5.71 8.92 7.77
N TYR A 78 5.97 7.93 6.93
CA TYR A 78 5.09 7.51 5.84
C TYR A 78 4.94 5.98 5.78
N GLY A 79 3.82 5.48 5.26
CA GLY A 79 3.68 4.04 4.99
C GLY A 79 3.68 3.18 6.24
N GLY A 80 2.61 3.23 7.04
CA GLY A 80 2.54 2.49 8.30
C GLY A 80 2.72 0.98 8.09
N GLY A 81 2.03 0.42 7.10
CA GLY A 81 2.23 -0.96 6.68
C GLY A 81 3.44 -1.09 5.75
N ILE A 82 3.39 -0.37 4.62
CA ILE A 82 4.39 -0.47 3.54
C ILE A 82 4.84 0.91 3.08
N GLY A 83 6.17 1.09 3.04
CA GLY A 83 6.83 2.17 2.32
C GLY A 83 7.39 1.70 0.98
N ASN A 84 6.88 2.23 -0.15
CA ASN A 84 7.46 2.03 -1.48
C ASN A 84 8.16 3.30 -1.94
N LEU A 85 9.49 3.29 -1.91
CA LEU A 85 10.32 4.48 -2.10
C LEU A 85 11.35 4.29 -3.21
N VAL A 86 11.65 5.37 -3.92
CA VAL A 86 12.62 5.38 -5.01
C VAL A 86 13.61 6.53 -4.84
N SER A 87 14.90 6.25 -4.97
CA SER A 87 15.95 7.28 -4.96
C SER A 87 16.65 7.44 -6.32
N ARG A 88 17.18 6.37 -6.95
CA ARG A 88 17.94 6.44 -8.22
C ARG A 88 18.07 5.06 -8.91
N PRO A 89 18.56 4.99 -10.16
CA PRO A 89 17.77 5.11 -11.41
C PRO A 89 16.79 3.94 -11.64
N ASN A 90 16.46 3.14 -10.64
CA ASN A 90 15.68 1.93 -10.81
C ASN A 90 14.27 2.07 -10.21
N PRO A 91 13.29 1.32 -10.73
CA PRO A 91 11.92 1.34 -10.21
C PRO A 91 11.80 0.63 -8.85
N ALA A 92 10.72 0.95 -8.13
CA ALA A 92 10.28 0.17 -6.97
C ALA A 92 8.84 -0.33 -7.20
N THR A 93 8.64 -1.63 -7.04
CA THR A 93 7.36 -2.30 -7.33
C THR A 93 6.88 -3.07 -6.11
N VAL A 94 5.63 -2.85 -5.72
CA VAL A 94 4.93 -3.65 -4.72
C VAL A 94 3.74 -4.36 -5.38
N THR A 95 3.61 -5.65 -5.16
CA THR A 95 2.45 -6.46 -5.57
C THR A 95 1.84 -7.12 -4.35
N ILE A 96 0.55 -6.91 -4.13
CA ILE A 96 -0.20 -7.40 -2.98
C ILE A 96 -1.41 -8.18 -3.50
N ASN A 97 -1.45 -9.47 -3.18
CA ASN A 97 -2.51 -10.37 -3.62
C ASN A 97 -3.08 -11.15 -2.43
N ASN A 98 -4.40 -11.33 -2.40
CA ASN A 98 -5.06 -12.19 -1.41
C ASN A 98 -4.70 -11.83 0.04
N SER A 99 -4.43 -10.57 0.33
CA SER A 99 -3.78 -10.15 1.58
C SER A 99 -4.60 -9.09 2.30
N THR A 100 -4.34 -8.96 3.61
CA THR A 100 -5.00 -7.96 4.45
C THR A 100 -3.96 -6.99 5.00
N LEU A 101 -4.17 -5.71 4.78
CA LEU A 101 -3.44 -4.63 5.44
C LEU A 101 -4.41 -3.93 6.36
N SER A 102 -4.23 -4.05 7.68
CA SER A 102 -5.18 -3.44 8.62
C SER A 102 -4.56 -2.69 9.77
N ASP A 103 -5.25 -1.65 10.24
CA ASP A 103 -4.90 -0.92 11.46
C ASP A 103 -3.44 -0.39 11.47
N ASN A 104 -2.86 -0.16 10.29
CA ASN A 104 -1.54 0.42 10.18
C ASN A 104 -1.63 1.95 10.24
N TYR A 105 -0.60 2.58 10.79
CA TYR A 105 -0.60 4.01 11.06
C TYR A 105 0.66 4.70 10.51
N ALA A 106 0.48 5.86 9.89
CA ALA A 106 1.56 6.79 9.55
C ALA A 106 1.17 8.22 9.92
N GLU A 107 2.14 9.02 10.38
CA GLU A 107 1.89 10.41 10.78
C GLU A 107 1.56 11.31 9.59
N PHE A 108 2.28 11.17 8.46
CA PHE A 108 2.17 12.13 7.36
C PHE A 108 1.50 11.62 6.09
N ALA A 109 1.72 10.37 5.68
CA ALA A 109 1.03 9.83 4.51
C ALA A 109 0.97 8.30 4.47
N GLY A 110 -0.14 7.77 3.97
CA GLY A 110 -0.27 6.36 3.63
C GLY A 110 -0.24 5.47 4.87
N GLY A 111 -1.31 5.50 5.67
CA GLY A 111 -1.40 4.68 6.88
C GLY A 111 -1.18 3.20 6.58
N GLY A 112 -1.76 2.69 5.50
CA GLY A 112 -1.50 1.35 4.98
C GLY A 112 -0.27 1.32 4.09
N ILE A 113 -0.31 2.04 2.98
CA ILE A 113 0.72 2.04 1.93
C ILE A 113 1.04 3.47 1.54
N VAL A 114 2.32 3.77 1.40
CA VAL A 114 2.78 4.93 0.64
C VAL A 114 3.55 4.48 -0.60
N SER A 115 3.30 5.14 -1.74
CA SER A 115 4.08 5.00 -2.97
C SER A 115 4.53 6.37 -3.45
N PHE A 116 5.83 6.63 -3.35
CA PHE A 116 6.41 7.89 -3.81
C PHE A 116 7.29 7.68 -5.04
N GLY A 117 6.78 8.11 -6.19
CA GLY A 117 7.52 8.12 -7.45
C GLY A 117 8.51 9.28 -7.48
N GLY A 118 9.81 8.97 -7.40
CA GLY A 118 10.88 9.95 -7.58
C GLY A 118 11.11 10.27 -9.07
N ASN A 119 12.37 10.25 -9.52
CA ASN A 119 12.71 10.39 -10.95
C ASN A 119 12.50 9.09 -11.74
N GLN A 120 11.93 8.06 -11.13
CA GLN A 120 11.74 6.72 -11.67
C GLN A 120 10.40 6.14 -11.18
N PRO A 121 9.85 5.12 -11.87
CA PRO A 121 8.55 4.58 -11.53
C PRO A 121 8.48 4.00 -10.12
N ALA A 122 7.42 4.34 -9.38
CA ALA A 122 7.00 3.64 -8.18
C ALA A 122 5.60 3.05 -8.43
N SER A 123 5.49 1.74 -8.43
CA SER A 123 4.25 1.05 -8.79
C SER A 123 3.75 0.17 -7.65
N VAL A 124 2.44 0.21 -7.42
CA VAL A 124 1.74 -0.60 -6.43
C VAL A 124 0.56 -1.28 -7.11
N PHE A 125 0.52 -2.62 -7.05
CA PHE A 125 -0.53 -3.44 -7.63
C PHE A 125 -1.26 -4.19 -6.52
N LEU A 126 -2.56 -3.95 -6.37
CA LEU A 126 -3.41 -4.60 -5.38
C LEU A 126 -4.49 -5.42 -6.08
N SER A 127 -4.60 -6.69 -5.70
CA SER A 127 -5.72 -7.52 -6.11
C SER A 127 -6.24 -8.42 -5.00
N ASN A 128 -7.54 -8.70 -4.99
CA ASN A 128 -8.18 -9.67 -4.09
C ASN A 128 -7.85 -9.40 -2.61
N SER A 129 -7.72 -8.13 -2.22
CA SER A 129 -7.12 -7.75 -0.94
C SER A 129 -8.07 -6.88 -0.11
N THR A 130 -7.72 -6.65 1.15
CA THR A 130 -8.45 -5.77 2.05
C THR A 130 -7.51 -4.77 2.68
N LEU A 131 -7.81 -3.47 2.55
CA LEU A 131 -7.19 -2.38 3.28
C LEU A 131 -8.23 -1.82 4.24
N ALA A 132 -8.10 -2.10 5.55
CA ALA A 132 -9.13 -1.74 6.52
C ALA A 132 -8.55 -1.11 7.79
N GLY A 133 -9.14 -0.01 8.27
CA GLY A 133 -8.72 0.56 9.56
C GLY A 133 -7.38 1.32 9.51
N ASN A 134 -6.72 1.36 8.34
CA ASN A 134 -5.46 2.06 8.19
C ASN A 134 -5.67 3.57 8.31
N THR A 135 -4.79 4.24 9.05
CA THR A 135 -5.00 5.60 9.52
C THR A 135 -3.81 6.49 9.19
N CYS A 136 -4.09 7.64 8.59
CA CYS A 136 -3.17 8.76 8.48
C CYS A 136 -4.01 10.04 8.53
N PRO A 137 -3.76 10.97 9.47
CA PRO A 137 -4.57 12.17 9.60
C PRO A 137 -4.45 13.15 8.44
N LEU A 138 -3.32 13.12 7.71
CA LEU A 138 -2.98 14.15 6.73
C LEU A 138 -3.25 13.71 5.28
N HIS A 139 -2.68 12.58 4.85
CA HIS A 139 -2.73 12.16 3.43
C HIS A 139 -2.96 10.65 3.30
N GLY A 140 -4.18 10.24 2.95
CA GLY A 140 -4.52 8.84 2.65
C GLY A 140 -4.33 7.88 3.83
N GLY A 141 -5.42 7.53 4.52
CA GLY A 141 -5.41 6.49 5.56
C GLY A 141 -5.07 5.12 5.00
N GLY A 142 -5.64 4.74 3.85
CA GLY A 142 -5.31 3.48 3.17
C GLY A 142 -4.03 3.57 2.34
N ILE A 143 -4.07 4.36 1.27
CA ILE A 143 -2.99 4.51 0.29
C ILE A 143 -2.72 5.99 0.07
N ALA A 144 -1.45 6.38 0.13
CA ALA A 144 -0.97 7.63 -0.41
C ALA A 144 -0.07 7.38 -1.62
N ASN A 145 -0.41 7.93 -2.77
CA ASN A 145 0.31 7.82 -4.02
C ASN A 145 0.76 9.21 -4.48
N ALA A 146 2.04 9.51 -4.42
CA ALA A 146 2.53 10.82 -4.82
C ALA A 146 3.64 10.73 -5.84
N ARG A 147 3.52 11.54 -6.89
CA ARG A 147 4.61 11.78 -7.83
C ARG A 147 5.43 12.97 -7.33
N THR A 148 6.65 12.71 -6.90
CA THR A 148 7.59 13.71 -6.35
C THR A 148 8.69 14.09 -7.35
N GLY A 149 8.80 13.40 -8.48
CA GLY A 149 9.72 13.72 -9.58
C GLY A 149 9.16 13.44 -10.97
N SER A 150 10.03 13.17 -11.95
CA SER A 150 9.63 12.89 -13.33
C SER A 150 9.07 11.48 -13.54
N GLY A 151 9.37 10.53 -12.66
CA GLY A 151 8.89 9.15 -12.74
C GLY A 151 7.43 9.03 -12.35
N PRO A 152 6.64 8.15 -12.99
CA PRO A 152 5.24 7.97 -12.64
C PRO A 152 5.09 7.27 -11.27
N ALA A 153 4.09 7.68 -10.50
CA ALA A 153 3.63 6.95 -9.31
C ALA A 153 2.28 6.33 -9.67
N VAL A 154 2.22 5.00 -9.79
CA VAL A 154 1.03 4.29 -10.29
C VAL A 154 0.51 3.32 -9.23
N VAL A 155 -0.79 3.40 -8.96
CA VAL A 155 -1.51 2.41 -8.17
C VAL A 155 -2.56 1.75 -9.06
N GLU A 156 -2.51 0.43 -9.16
CA GLU A 156 -3.53 -0.37 -9.85
C GLU A 156 -4.27 -1.22 -8.82
N ILE A 157 -5.60 -1.19 -8.83
CA ILE A 157 -6.43 -1.85 -7.81
C ILE A 157 -7.56 -2.62 -8.47
N GLY A 158 -7.74 -3.88 -8.12
CA GLY A 158 -8.91 -4.67 -8.52
C GLY A 158 -9.39 -5.60 -7.42
N ASN A 159 -10.68 -5.89 -7.39
CA ASN A 159 -11.30 -6.81 -6.42
C ASN A 159 -10.83 -6.58 -4.98
N THR A 160 -10.80 -5.33 -4.54
CA THR A 160 -10.22 -4.93 -3.25
C THR A 160 -11.23 -4.18 -2.41
N ILE A 161 -11.27 -4.48 -1.11
CA ILE A 161 -12.07 -3.75 -0.13
C ILE A 161 -11.20 -2.67 0.50
N LEU A 162 -11.69 -1.43 0.51
CA LEU A 162 -11.10 -0.30 1.20
C LEU A 162 -12.09 0.18 2.27
N LYS A 163 -11.63 0.20 3.52
CA LYS A 163 -12.39 0.69 4.66
C LYS A 163 -11.52 1.65 5.46
N ARG A 164 -12.01 2.88 5.63
CA ARG A 164 -11.27 3.93 6.33
C ARG A 164 -10.94 3.54 7.76
N GLY A 165 -9.80 4.05 8.22
CA GLY A 165 -9.44 4.08 9.63
C GLY A 165 -10.10 5.22 10.39
N ALA A 166 -9.53 5.57 11.54
CA ALA A 166 -10.05 6.63 12.40
C ALA A 166 -10.00 8.01 11.73
N SER A 167 -9.08 8.20 10.78
CA SER A 167 -8.92 9.42 9.98
C SER A 167 -8.23 9.13 8.65
N GLY A 168 -8.38 10.07 7.71
CA GLY A 168 -7.84 9.96 6.35
C GLY A 168 -8.80 9.24 5.39
N GLN A 169 -8.81 9.70 4.14
CA GLN A 169 -9.50 9.03 3.03
C GLN A 169 -8.81 7.70 2.67
N ASN A 170 -9.50 6.77 2.03
CA ASN A 170 -8.93 5.48 1.65
C ASN A 170 -7.78 5.62 0.66
N ILE A 171 -7.87 6.54 -0.29
CA ILE A 171 -6.83 6.83 -1.27
C ILE A 171 -6.54 8.33 -1.25
N ASP A 172 -5.29 8.71 -1.39
CA ASP A 172 -4.87 10.06 -1.72
C ASP A 172 -3.86 9.93 -2.86
N SER A 173 -4.13 10.56 -4.01
CA SER A 173 -3.23 10.51 -5.15
C SER A 173 -2.82 11.91 -5.59
N SER A 174 -1.65 12.35 -5.12
CA SER A 174 -1.07 13.66 -5.39
C SER A 174 -0.16 13.62 -6.62
N ASN A 175 -0.71 13.96 -7.80
CA ASN A 175 -0.04 13.88 -9.11
C ASN A 175 0.41 12.47 -9.54
N GLY A 176 -0.03 11.44 -8.82
CA GLY A 176 0.07 10.04 -9.23
C GLY A 176 -1.16 9.58 -10.00
N THR A 177 -1.06 8.40 -10.61
CA THR A 177 -2.14 7.76 -11.36
C THR A 177 -2.72 6.61 -10.55
N VAL A 178 -4.05 6.55 -10.42
CA VAL A 178 -4.77 5.40 -9.88
C VAL A 178 -5.63 4.80 -10.99
N ILE A 179 -5.54 3.49 -11.17
CA ILE A 179 -6.30 2.72 -12.17
C ILE A 179 -7.11 1.65 -11.44
N SER A 180 -8.43 1.71 -11.59
CA SER A 180 -9.32 0.63 -11.15
C SER A 180 -9.44 -0.43 -12.24
N HIS A 181 -9.27 -1.70 -11.87
CA HIS A 181 -9.57 -2.87 -12.69
C HIS A 181 -10.94 -3.48 -12.38
N GLY A 182 -11.78 -2.76 -11.63
CA GLY A 182 -13.12 -3.18 -11.26
C GLY A 182 -13.19 -3.98 -9.95
N TYR A 183 -14.42 -4.23 -9.53
CA TYR A 183 -14.78 -5.00 -8.34
C TYR A 183 -14.27 -4.45 -7.00
N ASN A 184 -13.92 -3.17 -6.94
CA ASN A 184 -13.51 -2.51 -5.71
C ASN A 184 -14.72 -2.02 -4.91
N ILE A 185 -14.60 -2.07 -3.58
CA ILE A 185 -15.60 -1.56 -2.63
C ILE A 185 -14.90 -0.59 -1.70
N SER A 186 -15.40 0.65 -1.59
CA SER A 186 -14.88 1.68 -0.69
C SER A 186 -15.99 2.21 0.21
N ASP A 187 -15.68 2.51 1.47
CA ASP A 187 -16.61 3.18 2.41
C ASP A 187 -16.53 4.73 2.38
N ASP A 188 -15.80 5.25 1.39
CA ASP A 188 -15.80 6.64 0.93
C ASP A 188 -15.96 6.67 -0.60
N ASP A 189 -15.73 7.83 -1.21
CA ASP A 189 -15.84 8.01 -2.67
C ASP A 189 -14.65 7.39 -3.44
N GLY A 190 -13.73 6.68 -2.78
CA GLY A 190 -12.53 6.15 -3.44
C GLY A 190 -11.69 7.25 -4.11
N SER A 191 -11.80 8.49 -3.60
CA SER A 191 -11.18 9.70 -4.15
C SER A 191 -11.59 10.03 -5.59
N GLY A 192 -12.73 9.51 -6.04
CA GLY A 192 -13.20 9.66 -7.40
C GLY A 192 -12.64 8.63 -8.39
N TYR A 193 -11.80 7.69 -7.94
CA TYR A 193 -11.14 6.70 -8.82
C TYR A 193 -11.97 5.44 -9.04
N PHE A 194 -13.03 5.25 -8.24
CA PHE A 194 -13.98 4.15 -8.39
C PHE A 194 -15.29 4.63 -9.06
N ASP A 195 -15.18 5.73 -9.82
CA ASP A 195 -16.30 6.47 -10.41
C ASP A 195 -16.60 6.05 -11.85
N GLY A 196 -16.67 4.73 -12.08
CA GLY A 196 -17.51 4.25 -13.16
C GLY A 196 -18.96 4.74 -12.95
N PRO A 197 -19.87 4.57 -13.93
CA PRO A 197 -21.29 4.98 -13.82
C PRO A 197 -22.08 4.38 -12.62
N TRP A 198 -21.41 3.64 -11.73
CA TRP A 198 -21.91 2.96 -10.56
C TRP A 198 -20.90 3.23 -9.42
N ARG A 199 -21.30 3.96 -8.37
CA ARG A 199 -20.44 4.41 -7.23
C ARG A 199 -19.95 3.29 -6.29
N SER A 200 -19.81 2.10 -6.85
CA SER A 200 -19.05 0.93 -6.43
C SER A 200 -18.90 0.15 -7.73
N ASP A 201 -17.76 -0.46 -8.01
CA ASP A 201 -17.63 -1.29 -9.20
C ASP A 201 -18.53 -2.57 -9.14
N GLN A 202 -19.54 -2.64 -8.25
CA GLN A 202 -20.40 -3.81 -8.09
C GLN A 202 -21.91 -3.64 -7.87
N TYR A 203 -22.52 -2.52 -7.45
CA TYR A 203 -23.97 -2.56 -7.16
C TYR A 203 -24.80 -1.35 -7.64
N ARG A 204 -25.59 -1.58 -8.69
CA ARG A 204 -27.03 -1.28 -8.62
C ARG A 204 -27.78 -2.60 -8.64
N SER A 205 -28.52 -2.88 -7.56
CA SER A 205 -29.64 -3.80 -7.58
C SER A 205 -30.51 -3.51 -8.80
N ALA A 206 -30.91 -4.56 -9.50
CA ALA A 206 -31.91 -4.51 -10.54
C ALA A 206 -32.99 -3.47 -10.20
N ALA A 207 -33.04 -2.39 -10.99
CA ALA A 207 -34.27 -1.63 -11.11
C ALA A 207 -35.26 -2.60 -11.76
N TRP A 208 -36.01 -3.31 -10.93
CA TRP A 208 -37.31 -3.81 -11.35
C TRP A 208 -38.07 -2.56 -11.77
N ALA A 209 -38.21 -2.37 -13.07
CA ALA A 209 -39.16 -1.43 -13.62
C ALA A 209 -40.52 -1.88 -13.10
N ALA A 210 -41.00 -1.26 -12.03
CA ALA A 210 -42.42 -1.21 -11.74
C ALA A 210 -43.04 -0.28 -12.79
N SER A 211 -43.25 -0.83 -13.99
CA SER A 211 -44.27 -0.33 -14.91
C SER A 211 -45.56 -1.08 -14.58
N GLY A 212 -46.34 -0.50 -13.67
CA GLY A 212 -47.75 -0.78 -13.44
C GLY A 212 -48.44 0.55 -13.24
#